data_AF-A0ABD5RHD0-F1
#
_entry.id   AF-A0ABD5RHD0-F1
#
_cell.length_a   1.000
_cell.length_b   1.000
_cell.length_c   1.000
_cell.angle_alpha   90.00
_cell.angle_beta   90.00
_cell.angle_gamma   90.00
#
_symmetry.space_group_name_H-M   'P 1'
#
loop_
_entity.id
_entity.type
_entity.pdbx_description
1 polymer ?
#
loop_
_entity_poly.entity_id
_entity_poly.type
_entity_poly.pdbx_seq_one_letter_code
_entity_poly.pdbx_strand_id
1 'polypeptide(L)'
;MSDESAHDDATDGEGDVAYPPLEAVRYSDGSLGYPGHPVGPDGNEPVGTVDLSDYTATIVTWTTATSPPPGVRSPNHLAIVEFDVEGEPVRALGQLTTGDVSIGDEVEPVFAGELRDPDAGIREPTSQSWDGYRFDPV
;
A
#
# COMPACT_ATOMS: atom_id res chain seq x y z
N MET A 1 -9.39 23.90 51.95
CA MET A 1 -9.79 23.83 50.53
C MET A 1 -8.47 24.02 49.77
N SER A 2 -7.61 22.98 49.75
CA SER A 2 -7.61 21.86 48.78
C SER A 2 -7.21 22.42 47.41
N ASP A 3 -5.92 22.57 47.09
CA ASP A 3 -4.84 21.58 46.91
C ASP A 3 -5.00 20.77 45.60
N GLU A 4 -4.14 21.16 44.65
CA GLU A 4 -3.48 20.40 43.59
C GLU A 4 -4.24 19.24 42.93
N SER A 5 -4.60 19.40 41.66
CA SER A 5 -4.86 18.28 40.76
C SER A 5 -3.66 18.11 39.83
N ALA A 6 -2.88 17.08 40.13
CA ALA A 6 -1.79 16.56 39.34
C ALA A 6 -2.21 16.33 37.88
N HIS A 7 -1.41 16.85 36.95
CA HIS A 7 -1.42 16.45 35.55
C HIS A 7 -0.63 15.15 35.48
N ASP A 8 -1.35 14.03 35.59
CA ASP A 8 -0.78 12.70 35.52
C ASP A 8 -0.43 12.35 34.07
N ASP A 9 0.76 11.78 33.95
CA ASP A 9 1.47 11.37 32.76
C ASP A 9 0.73 10.23 32.06
N ALA A 10 0.23 10.48 30.84
CA ALA A 10 -0.12 9.41 29.91
C ALA A 10 0.97 9.39 28.84
N THR A 11 2.02 8.64 29.12
CA THR A 11 2.83 8.01 28.08
C THR A 11 1.88 7.17 27.22
N ASP A 12 1.42 7.73 26.10
CA ASP A 12 0.72 6.97 25.08
C ASP A 12 1.69 5.93 24.56
N GLY A 13 1.50 4.70 25.01
CA GLY A 13 2.20 3.54 24.49
C GLY A 13 2.00 3.48 22.98
N GLU A 14 3.11 3.26 22.27
CA GLU A 14 3.13 2.81 20.88
C GLU A 14 2.30 1.52 20.78
N GLY A 15 0.99 1.69 20.65
CA GLY A 15 0.09 0.64 20.24
C GLY A 15 0.44 0.31 18.80
N ASP A 16 0.62 -0.98 18.54
CA ASP A 16 0.85 -1.52 17.20
C ASP A 16 -0.25 -0.97 16.28
N VAL A 17 0.09 0.03 15.44
CA VAL A 17 -0.90 0.72 14.61
C VAL A 17 -1.23 -0.22 13.46
N ALA A 18 -2.29 -1.02 13.63
CA ALA A 18 -2.77 -1.92 12.59
C ALA A 18 -3.34 -1.11 11.41
N TYR A 19 -2.62 -1.10 10.29
CA TYR A 19 -3.08 -0.51 9.04
C TYR A 19 -4.00 -1.47 8.28
N PRO A 20 -4.89 -0.97 7.39
CA PRO A 20 -5.64 -1.83 6.48
C PRO A 20 -4.66 -2.69 5.66
N PRO A 21 -4.91 -4.00 5.48
CA PRO A 21 -3.98 -4.90 4.81
C PRO A 21 -3.77 -4.53 3.34
N LEU A 22 -2.59 -4.83 2.79
CA LEU A 22 -2.36 -4.81 1.35
C LEU A 22 -2.90 -6.11 0.73
N GLU A 23 -4.22 -6.24 0.71
CA GLU A 23 -4.90 -7.52 0.53
C GLU A 23 -4.88 -8.03 -0.92
N ALA A 24 -4.24 -9.18 -1.13
CA ALA A 24 -4.38 -10.02 -2.32
C ALA A 24 -5.35 -11.17 -2.05
N VAL A 25 -5.98 -11.69 -3.11
CA VAL A 25 -6.90 -12.84 -3.02
C VAL A 25 -6.25 -14.10 -3.56
N ARG A 26 -6.58 -15.25 -2.95
CA ARG A 26 -6.16 -16.58 -3.38
C ARG A 26 -7.31 -17.32 -4.03
N TYR A 27 -7.03 -18.04 -5.11
CA TYR A 27 -7.99 -18.90 -5.80
C TYR A 27 -7.69 -20.39 -5.55
N SER A 28 -8.66 -21.24 -5.87
CA SER A 28 -8.58 -22.69 -5.60
C SER A 28 -7.53 -23.44 -6.43
N ASP A 29 -7.12 -22.86 -7.56
CA ASP A 29 -6.02 -23.33 -8.42
C ASP A 29 -4.64 -22.96 -7.88
N GLY A 30 -4.59 -22.18 -6.79
CA GLY A 30 -3.37 -21.70 -6.15
C GLY A 30 -2.96 -20.30 -6.58
N SER A 31 -3.55 -19.75 -7.64
CA SER A 31 -3.14 -18.44 -8.17
C SER A 31 -3.50 -17.31 -7.20
N LEU A 32 -2.75 -16.22 -7.29
CA LEU A 32 -3.00 -14.99 -6.54
C LEU A 32 -3.48 -13.86 -7.45
N GLY A 33 -4.34 -13.00 -6.92
CA GLY A 33 -4.90 -11.84 -7.61
C GLY A 33 -4.76 -10.56 -6.80
N TYR A 34 -4.26 -9.51 -7.44
CA TYR A 34 -4.26 -8.15 -6.89
C TYR A 34 -4.52 -7.12 -8.00
N PRO A 35 -5.53 -6.23 -7.85
CA PRO A 35 -6.58 -6.27 -6.84
C PRO A 35 -7.43 -7.54 -6.94
N GLY A 36 -8.12 -7.89 -5.85
CA GLY A 36 -9.00 -9.06 -5.83
C GLY A 36 -10.13 -8.99 -6.85
N HIS A 37 -10.33 -10.07 -7.60
CA HIS A 37 -11.46 -10.24 -8.53
C HIS A 37 -12.44 -11.31 -8.04
N PRO A 38 -13.76 -11.13 -8.24
CA PRO A 38 -14.76 -12.10 -7.81
C PRO A 38 -14.69 -13.44 -8.55
N VAL A 39 -14.04 -13.48 -9.72
CA VAL A 39 -13.85 -14.67 -10.54
C VAL A 39 -12.39 -14.74 -10.94
N GLY A 40 -11.72 -15.82 -10.55
CA GLY A 40 -10.31 -16.08 -10.84
C GLY A 40 -10.07 -16.63 -12.25
N PRO A 41 -8.80 -16.90 -12.59
CA PRO A 41 -8.39 -17.38 -13.92
C PRO A 41 -9.12 -18.65 -14.37
N ASP A 42 -9.30 -19.60 -13.45
CA ASP A 42 -10.01 -20.86 -13.70
C ASP A 42 -11.54 -20.78 -13.53
N GLY A 43 -12.08 -19.56 -13.36
CA GLY A 43 -13.52 -19.32 -13.23
C GLY A 43 -14.12 -19.55 -11.84
N ASN A 44 -13.27 -19.84 -10.84
CA ASN A 44 -13.70 -20.05 -9.46
C ASN A 44 -13.69 -18.76 -8.64
N GLU A 45 -14.48 -18.71 -7.57
CA GLU A 45 -14.46 -17.64 -6.59
C GLU A 45 -13.19 -17.69 -5.71
N PRO A 46 -12.76 -16.57 -5.11
CA PRO A 46 -11.67 -16.56 -4.14
C PRO A 46 -11.91 -17.52 -2.95
N VAL A 47 -10.85 -18.17 -2.48
CA VAL A 47 -10.87 -19.10 -1.34
C VAL A 47 -10.16 -18.56 -0.10
N GLY A 48 -9.52 -17.40 -0.19
CA GLY A 48 -8.85 -16.76 0.93
C GLY A 48 -8.16 -15.46 0.53
N THR A 49 -7.45 -14.86 1.48
CA THR A 49 -6.69 -13.63 1.30
C THR A 49 -5.27 -13.79 1.84
N VAL A 50 -4.37 -12.93 1.37
CA VAL A 50 -2.99 -12.78 1.84
C VAL A 50 -2.72 -11.28 2.00
N ASP A 51 -2.14 -10.88 3.12
CA ASP A 51 -1.66 -9.50 3.30
C ASP A 51 -0.26 -9.38 2.71
N LEU A 52 -0.11 -8.60 1.64
CA LEU A 52 1.18 -8.39 1.00
C LEU A 52 2.09 -7.46 1.78
N SER A 53 1.60 -6.76 2.82
CA SER A 53 2.43 -5.91 3.67
C SER A 53 3.40 -6.70 4.57
N ASP A 54 3.17 -8.01 4.72
CA ASP A 54 4.08 -8.95 5.40
C ASP A 54 5.28 -9.40 4.52
N TYR A 55 5.36 -8.93 3.27
CA TYR A 55 6.32 -9.38 2.26
C TYR A 55 7.10 -8.21 1.66
N THR A 56 8.33 -8.46 1.23
CA THR A 56 9.03 -7.59 0.28
C THR A 56 8.68 -7.96 -1.16
N ALA A 57 8.91 -7.04 -2.09
CA ALA A 57 8.64 -7.20 -3.51
C ALA A 57 9.84 -6.77 -4.35
N THR A 58 9.94 -7.29 -5.58
CA THR A 58 10.96 -6.89 -6.54
C THR A 58 10.38 -5.93 -7.57
N ILE A 59 11.10 -4.84 -7.90
CA ILE A 59 10.71 -3.92 -8.97
C ILE A 59 10.84 -4.61 -10.33
N VAL A 60 9.72 -4.80 -11.02
CA VAL A 60 9.67 -5.36 -12.38
C VAL A 60 9.93 -4.28 -13.42
N THR A 61 9.35 -3.10 -13.23
CA THR A 61 9.54 -1.92 -14.06
C THR A 61 9.06 -0.67 -13.34
N TRP A 62 9.56 0.51 -13.72
CA TRP A 62 9.19 1.76 -13.08
C TRP A 62 9.27 2.95 -14.04
N THR A 63 8.65 4.05 -13.65
CA THR A 63 8.67 5.31 -14.39
C THR A 63 8.50 6.52 -13.46
N THR A 64 8.77 7.70 -13.98
CA THR A 64 8.54 8.98 -13.29
C THR A 64 7.50 9.81 -14.02
N ALA A 65 6.38 10.09 -13.37
CA ALA A 65 5.43 11.10 -13.82
C ALA A 65 5.88 12.48 -13.32
N THR A 66 6.41 13.30 -14.24
CA THR A 66 6.92 14.66 -13.93
C THR A 66 5.82 15.71 -13.83
N SER A 67 4.63 15.40 -14.36
CA SER A 67 3.47 16.30 -14.36
C SER A 67 2.19 15.54 -13.97
N PRO A 68 2.11 15.05 -12.72
CA PRO A 68 0.96 14.29 -12.27
C PRO A 68 -0.27 15.21 -12.07
N PRO A 69 -1.49 14.66 -12.00
CA PRO A 69 -2.69 15.43 -11.72
C PRO A 69 -2.61 16.20 -10.39
N PRO A 70 -3.42 17.27 -10.21
CA PRO A 70 -3.53 17.98 -8.93
C PRO A 70 -3.76 17.05 -7.74
N GLY A 71 -3.15 17.38 -6.62
CA GLY A 71 -3.18 16.62 -5.36
C GLY A 71 -2.21 15.44 -5.30
N VAL A 72 -1.64 15.01 -6.41
CA VAL A 72 -0.61 13.97 -6.42
C VAL A 72 0.77 14.60 -6.26
N ARG A 73 1.64 14.00 -5.43
CA ARG A 73 3.03 14.44 -5.21
C ARG A 73 3.78 14.53 -6.55
N SER A 74 4.59 15.57 -6.74
CA SER A 74 5.38 15.76 -7.97
C SER A 74 6.88 15.94 -7.64
N PRO A 75 7.79 15.23 -8.33
CA PRO A 75 7.53 14.13 -9.26
C PRO A 75 6.88 12.93 -8.56
N ASN A 76 6.10 12.13 -9.29
CA ASN A 76 5.54 10.87 -8.79
C ASN A 76 6.26 9.68 -9.43
N HIS A 77 7.04 8.96 -8.63
CA HIS A 77 7.70 7.73 -9.05
C HIS A 77 6.73 6.56 -8.89
N LEU A 78 6.57 5.76 -9.94
CA LEU A 78 5.62 4.65 -9.98
C LEU A 78 6.34 3.37 -10.37
N ALA A 79 6.05 2.27 -9.69
CA ALA A 79 6.61 0.96 -9.98
C ALA A 79 5.53 -0.11 -10.07
N ILE A 80 5.75 -1.06 -10.98
CA ILE A 80 5.13 -2.38 -10.91
C ILE A 80 6.11 -3.27 -10.13
N VAL A 81 5.63 -3.82 -9.02
CA VAL A 81 6.40 -4.72 -8.15
C VAL A 81 5.80 -6.12 -8.20
N GLU A 82 6.63 -7.14 -7.99
CA GLU A 82 6.23 -8.53 -7.90
C GLU A 82 6.60 -9.08 -6.52
N PHE A 83 5.59 -9.55 -5.81
CA PHE A 83 5.76 -10.31 -4.57
C PHE A 83 5.86 -11.79 -4.93
N ASP A 84 6.73 -12.51 -4.22
CA ASP A 84 6.76 -13.97 -4.20
C ASP A 84 6.10 -14.43 -2.89
N VAL A 85 4.89 -15.00 -3.02
CA VAL A 85 4.14 -15.54 -1.89
C VAL A 85 4.14 -17.05 -2.00
N GLU A 86 5.01 -17.69 -1.25
CA GLU A 86 5.14 -19.16 -1.22
C GLU A 86 5.42 -19.77 -2.62
N GLY A 87 6.16 -19.05 -3.48
CA GLY A 87 6.47 -19.44 -4.85
C GLY A 87 5.42 -19.03 -5.90
N GLU A 88 4.33 -18.38 -5.50
CA GLU A 88 3.32 -17.85 -6.40
C GLU A 88 3.51 -16.33 -6.58
N PRO A 89 3.67 -15.83 -7.83
CA PRO A 89 3.88 -14.42 -8.07
C PRO A 89 2.56 -13.63 -8.02
N VAL A 90 2.58 -12.45 -7.40
CA VAL A 90 1.49 -11.47 -7.50
C VAL A 90 2.05 -10.07 -7.67
N ARG A 91 1.45 -9.29 -8.58
CA ARG A 91 1.95 -7.96 -8.94
C ARG A 91 1.05 -6.85 -8.44
N ALA A 92 1.68 -5.76 -8.01
CA ALA A 92 1.01 -4.53 -7.63
C ALA A 92 1.61 -3.32 -8.35
N LEU A 93 0.80 -2.30 -8.58
CA LEU A 93 1.24 -0.98 -9.03
C LEU A 93 1.13 -0.02 -7.84
N GLY A 94 2.22 0.69 -7.53
CA GLY A 94 2.22 1.66 -6.44
C GLY A 94 3.18 2.82 -6.67
N GLN A 95 3.10 3.82 -5.79
CA GLN A 95 4.06 4.92 -5.75
C GLN A 95 5.33 4.45 -5.03
N LEU A 96 6.50 4.88 -5.51
CA LEU A 96 7.75 4.73 -4.76
C LEU A 96 7.92 5.92 -3.80
N THR A 97 8.68 5.70 -2.72
CA THR A 97 9.12 6.75 -1.80
C THR A 97 10.16 7.68 -2.42
N THR A 98 11.02 7.12 -3.27
CA THR A 98 12.13 7.79 -3.98
C THR A 98 12.21 7.38 -5.46
N GLY A 99 12.98 8.11 -6.25
CA GLY A 99 13.32 7.78 -7.64
C GLY A 99 14.68 7.10 -7.82
N ASP A 100 15.43 6.90 -6.72
CA ASP A 100 16.74 6.26 -6.72
C ASP A 100 16.61 4.73 -6.71
N VAL A 101 16.06 4.17 -7.79
CA VAL A 101 15.78 2.73 -7.92
C VAL A 101 16.11 2.18 -9.31
N SER A 102 16.25 0.86 -9.38
CA SER A 102 16.50 0.07 -10.58
C SER A 102 15.53 -1.10 -10.69
N ILE A 103 15.37 -1.62 -11.91
CA ILE A 103 14.68 -2.91 -12.12
C ILE A 103 15.47 -4.00 -11.42
N GLY A 104 14.77 -4.84 -10.64
CA GLY A 104 15.37 -5.90 -9.82
C GLY A 104 15.66 -5.50 -8.37
N ASP A 105 15.52 -4.23 -8.01
CA ASP A 105 15.69 -3.80 -6.61
C ASP A 105 14.52 -4.31 -5.76
N GLU A 106 14.82 -4.61 -4.49
CA GLU A 106 13.84 -5.04 -3.50
C GLU A 106 13.23 -3.81 -2.80
N VAL A 107 11.93 -3.87 -2.55
CA VAL A 107 11.16 -2.82 -1.89
C VAL A 107 10.20 -3.42 -0.85
N GLU A 108 9.93 -2.68 0.20
CA GLU A 108 8.91 -3.01 1.20
C GLU A 108 7.68 -2.10 1.08
N PRO A 109 6.47 -2.61 1.36
CA PRO A 109 5.26 -1.81 1.41
C PRO A 109 5.26 -0.90 2.64
N VAL A 110 5.10 0.41 2.44
CA VAL A 110 4.97 1.39 3.53
C VAL A 110 3.61 2.06 3.47
N PHE A 111 2.86 2.03 4.58
CA PHE A 111 1.56 2.66 4.65
C PHE A 111 1.66 4.19 4.58
N ALA A 112 0.78 4.80 3.81
CA ALA A 112 0.62 6.24 3.69
C ALA A 112 -0.84 6.60 3.94
N GLY A 113 -1.09 7.40 4.99
CA GLY A 113 -2.44 7.87 5.32
C GLY A 113 -3.07 8.78 4.24
N GLU A 114 -2.26 9.30 3.31
CA GLU A 114 -2.73 10.11 2.20
C GLU A 114 -1.80 9.98 0.98
N LEU A 115 -2.25 9.27 -0.06
CA LEU A 115 -1.55 9.09 -1.34
C LEU A 115 -1.68 10.32 -2.25
N ARG A 116 -2.75 11.09 -2.08
CA ARG A 116 -3.01 12.36 -2.79
C ARG A 116 -3.93 13.25 -1.95
N ASP A 117 -3.74 14.56 -2.04
CA ASP A 117 -4.54 15.57 -1.36
C ASP A 117 -6.01 15.51 -1.85
N PRO A 118 -6.99 15.27 -0.96
CA PRO A 118 -8.40 15.18 -1.31
C PRO A 118 -9.02 16.51 -1.77
N ASP A 119 -8.53 17.64 -1.28
CA ASP A 119 -9.07 18.97 -1.59
C ASP A 119 -8.57 19.54 -2.92
N ALA A 120 -7.41 19.05 -3.39
CA ALA A 120 -6.85 19.43 -4.69
C ALA A 120 -7.43 18.61 -5.86
N GLY A 121 -8.14 17.50 -5.59
CA GLY A 121 -8.67 16.59 -6.59
C GLY A 121 -10.00 17.04 -7.22
N ILE A 122 -10.37 16.41 -8.35
CA ILE A 122 -11.69 16.61 -8.98
C ILE A 122 -12.81 15.72 -8.37
N ARG A 123 -12.45 14.79 -7.47
CA ARG A 123 -13.39 13.88 -6.83
C ARG A 123 -13.93 14.50 -5.54
N GLU A 124 -15.15 14.13 -5.18
CA GLU A 124 -15.74 14.53 -3.90
C GLU A 124 -14.90 13.92 -2.75
N PRO A 125 -14.39 14.71 -1.78
CA PRO A 125 -13.43 14.25 -0.77
C PRO A 125 -13.86 13.02 0.03
N THR A 126 -15.14 12.85 0.32
CA THR A 126 -15.65 11.72 1.12
C THR A 126 -16.02 10.49 0.30
N SER A 127 -15.91 10.55 -1.03
CA SER A 127 -16.33 9.46 -1.93
C SER A 127 -15.43 8.22 -1.92
N GLN A 128 -14.25 8.30 -1.31
CA GLN A 128 -13.29 7.20 -1.22
C GLN A 128 -12.32 7.41 -0.05
N SER A 129 -11.58 6.36 0.31
CA SER A 129 -10.34 6.51 1.09
C SER A 129 -9.23 7.11 0.21
N TRP A 130 -8.29 7.77 0.87
CA TRP A 130 -7.13 8.41 0.25
C TRP A 130 -5.81 7.83 0.76
N ASP A 131 -5.88 6.97 1.77
CA ASP A 131 -4.77 6.14 2.22
C ASP A 131 -4.42 5.03 1.23
N GLY A 132 -3.31 4.36 1.50
CA GLY A 132 -2.88 3.14 0.83
C GLY A 132 -1.39 2.91 1.04
N TYR A 133 -0.79 2.05 0.22
CA TYR A 133 0.63 1.72 0.32
C TYR A 133 1.47 2.39 -0.76
N ARG A 134 2.69 2.73 -0.36
CA ARG A 134 3.81 3.08 -1.24
C ARG A 134 4.88 2.00 -1.09
N PHE A 135 5.94 2.07 -1.89
CA PHE A 135 7.05 1.14 -1.85
C PHE A 135 8.35 1.88 -1.53
N ASP A 136 9.04 1.46 -0.48
CA ASP A 136 10.34 1.99 -0.06
C ASP A 136 11.44 0.98 -0.38
N PRO A 137 12.58 1.39 -0.96
CA PRO A 137 13.72 0.50 -1.12
C PRO A 137 14.23 -0.02 0.23
N VAL A 138 14.57 -1.31 0.28
CA VAL A 138 15.13 -2.01 1.46
C VAL A 138 16.64 -1.76 1.59
#